data_AF-V5YPP4-F1
#
_entry.id   AF-V5YPP4-F1
#
_cell.length_a   1.000
_cell.length_b   1.000
_cell.length_c   1.000
_cell.angle_alpha   90.00
_cell.angle_beta   90.00
_cell.angle_gamma   90.00
#
_symmetry.space_group_name_H-M   'P 1'
#
loop_
_entity.id
_entity.type
_entity.pdbx_description
1 polymer ?
#
loop_
_entity_poly.entity_id
_entity_poly.type
_entity_poly.pdbx_seq_one_letter_code
_entity_poly.pdbx_strand_id
1 'polypeptide(L)'
;MSEIYVDAAGNRVEIISVEEQQVSFFQQGGGFQRSMPRAEFDATFKAFDPATLEYRRIKVTIEAFEDGSSLPAYSNGMLWNGWEMPYFTREAAIAITRHVKEVSYDSERDVFVEDDGYPEDGPLITAATTIRVGNEDVEVFAIGSGSWCWELADTSTQPQPPTCK
;
A
#
# COMPACT_ATOMS: atom_id res chain seq x y z
N MET A 1 11.45 -3.40 6.48
CA MET A 1 11.10 -2.45 5.41
C MET A 1 12.15 -2.57 4.34
N SER A 2 11.74 -2.88 3.11
CA SER A 2 12.59 -2.84 1.92
C SER A 2 13.05 -1.39 1.68
N GLU A 3 14.33 -1.20 1.35
CA GLU A 3 14.86 0.12 0.99
C GLU A 3 14.40 0.48 -0.43
N ILE A 4 13.83 1.66 -0.58
CA ILE A 4 13.34 2.17 -1.86
C ILE A 4 14.37 3.15 -2.42
N TYR A 5 14.61 3.07 -3.72
CA TYR A 5 15.48 3.97 -4.45
C TYR A 5 14.73 4.58 -5.63
N VAL A 6 15.16 5.75 -6.09
CA VAL A 6 14.54 6.49 -7.19
C VAL A 6 15.58 6.93 -8.21
N ASP A 7 15.23 6.89 -9.51
CA ASP A 7 16.05 7.45 -10.59
C ASP A 7 15.65 8.90 -10.95
N ALA A 8 16.38 9.51 -11.88
CA ALA A 8 16.11 10.88 -12.34
C ALA A 8 14.76 11.04 -13.08
N ALA A 9 14.14 9.95 -13.54
CA ALA A 9 12.82 9.96 -14.17
C ALA A 9 11.69 9.74 -13.14
N GLY A 10 12.01 9.51 -11.88
CA GLY A 10 11.04 9.26 -10.81
C GLY A 10 10.63 7.79 -10.70
N ASN A 11 11.25 6.87 -11.43
CA ASN A 11 10.98 5.44 -11.29
C ASN A 11 11.56 4.96 -9.97
N ARG A 12 10.73 4.29 -9.17
CA ARG A 12 11.11 3.78 -7.86
C ARG A 12 11.35 2.28 -7.92
N VAL A 13 12.35 1.80 -7.19
CA VAL A 13 12.73 0.38 -7.13
C VAL A 13 12.97 -0.05 -5.69
N GLU A 14 12.73 -1.32 -5.42
CA GLU A 14 12.98 -1.96 -4.12
C GLU A 14 14.13 -2.97 -4.24
N ILE A 15 15.09 -2.87 -3.33
CA ILE A 15 16.25 -3.76 -3.31
C ILE A 15 15.87 -5.14 -2.76
N ILE A 16 16.25 -6.18 -3.49
CA ILE A 16 16.19 -7.58 -3.05
C ILE A 16 17.50 -7.95 -2.36
N SER A 17 18.63 -7.68 -3.04
CA SER A 17 19.95 -8.02 -2.54
C SER A 17 21.01 -7.07 -3.09
N VAL A 18 22.05 -6.83 -2.28
CA VAL A 18 23.26 -6.11 -2.64
C VAL A 18 24.44 -7.05 -2.45
N GLU A 19 25.13 -7.34 -3.54
CA GLU A 19 26.38 -8.08 -3.56
C GLU A 19 27.55 -7.12 -3.86
N GLU A 20 28.80 -7.61 -3.81
CA GLU A 20 29.97 -6.75 -4.01
C GLU A 20 29.97 -6.00 -5.34
N GLN A 21 29.49 -6.63 -6.42
CA GLN A 21 29.51 -6.07 -7.77
C GLN A 21 28.13 -5.94 -8.42
N GLN A 22 27.07 -6.44 -7.79
CA GLN A 22 25.74 -6.55 -8.39
C GLN A 22 24.67 -6.09 -7.40
N VAL A 23 23.61 -5.49 -7.92
CA VAL A 23 22.40 -5.15 -7.17
C VAL A 23 21.22 -5.79 -7.88
N SER A 24 20.39 -6.52 -7.13
CA SER A 24 19.12 -7.07 -7.62
C SER A 24 17.96 -6.31 -7.01
N PHE A 25 17.00 -5.93 -7.84
CA PHE A 25 15.86 -5.10 -7.45
C PHE A 25 14.63 -5.39 -8.32
N PHE A 26 13.46 -4.95 -7.87
CA PHE A 26 12.23 -4.90 -8.67
C PHE A 26 11.65 -3.48 -8.65
N GLN A 27 10.68 -3.19 -9.54
CA GLN A 27 9.98 -1.90 -9.50
C GLN A 27 9.17 -1.78 -8.21
N GLN A 28 9.08 -0.58 -7.64
CA GLN A 28 8.26 -0.33 -6.45
C GLN A 28 6.80 -0.72 -6.76
N GLY A 29 6.22 -1.59 -5.94
CA GLY A 29 4.93 -2.20 -6.25
C GLY A 29 5.02 -3.47 -7.11
N GLY A 30 6.18 -4.11 -7.22
CA GLY A 30 6.31 -5.43 -7.86
C GLY A 30 6.66 -5.39 -9.35
N GLY A 31 6.81 -6.59 -9.94
CA GLY A 31 7.22 -6.79 -11.33
C GLY A 31 8.41 -7.74 -11.47
N PHE A 32 9.03 -7.75 -12.66
CA PHE A 32 10.19 -8.61 -12.91
C PHE A 32 11.41 -8.15 -12.10
N GLN A 33 12.06 -9.09 -11.42
CA GLN A 33 13.40 -8.86 -10.86
C GLN A 33 14.36 -8.50 -12.00
N ARG A 34 15.16 -7.46 -11.73
CA ARG A 34 16.27 -7.01 -12.58
C ARG A 34 17.54 -7.01 -11.75
N SER A 35 18.68 -7.08 -12.44
CA SER A 35 19.98 -6.86 -11.82
C SER A 35 20.87 -6.00 -12.70
N MET A 36 21.80 -5.27 -12.08
CA MET A 36 22.83 -4.49 -12.76
C MET A 36 24.08 -4.35 -11.90
N PRO A 37 25.23 -3.92 -12.48
CA PRO A 37 26.42 -3.64 -11.71
C PRO A 37 26.17 -2.60 -10.63
N ARG A 38 26.73 -2.80 -9.43
CA ARG A 38 26.53 -1.90 -8.29
C ARG A 38 26.94 -0.46 -8.59
N ALA A 39 28.06 -0.26 -9.28
CA ALA A 39 28.51 1.07 -9.67
C ALA A 39 27.51 1.80 -10.59
N GLU A 40 26.84 1.08 -11.50
CA GLU A 40 25.80 1.65 -12.36
C GLU A 40 24.54 1.96 -11.57
N PHE A 41 24.17 1.09 -10.62
CA PHE A 41 23.04 1.32 -9.73
C PHE A 41 23.27 2.59 -8.89
N ASP A 42 24.41 2.70 -8.20
CA ASP A 42 24.73 3.84 -7.34
C ASP A 42 24.83 5.17 -8.13
N ALA A 43 25.18 5.10 -9.42
CA ALA A 43 25.19 6.25 -10.34
C ALA A 43 23.79 6.68 -10.79
N THR A 44 22.86 5.72 -10.92
CA THR A 44 21.51 5.93 -11.49
C THR A 44 20.45 6.21 -10.43
N PHE A 45 20.52 5.49 -9.31
CA PHE A 45 19.52 5.45 -8.27
C PHE A 45 20.03 6.12 -6.99
N LYS A 46 19.12 6.76 -6.26
CA LYS A 46 19.37 7.36 -4.93
C LYS A 46 18.35 6.85 -3.94
N ALA A 47 18.77 6.75 -2.68
CA ALA A 47 17.86 6.41 -1.59
C ALA A 47 16.67 7.37 -1.62
N PHE A 48 15.47 6.79 -1.55
CA PHE A 48 14.21 7.50 -1.61
C PHE A 48 13.53 7.38 -0.25
N ASP A 49 13.11 8.52 0.31
CA ASP A 49 12.33 8.54 1.54
C ASP A 49 10.84 8.65 1.19
N PRO A 50 10.03 7.59 1.39
CA PRO A 50 8.59 7.63 1.13
C PRO A 50 7.84 8.65 1.96
N ALA A 51 8.40 9.12 3.09
CA ALA A 51 7.79 10.17 3.90
C ALA A 51 7.76 11.53 3.18
N THR A 52 8.51 11.69 2.09
CA THR A 52 8.49 12.89 1.25
C THR A 52 7.33 12.92 0.24
N LEU A 53 6.59 11.82 0.09
CA LEU A 53 5.46 11.75 -0.82
C LEU A 53 4.25 12.49 -0.26
N GLU A 54 3.61 13.27 -1.11
CA GLU A 54 2.36 13.95 -0.77
C GLU A 54 1.17 12.99 -0.90
N TYR A 55 0.35 12.95 0.14
CA TYR A 55 -0.92 12.23 0.12
C TYR A 55 -1.97 13.00 -0.68
N ARG A 56 -2.67 12.30 -1.56
CA ARG A 56 -3.82 12.81 -2.31
C ARG A 56 -5.06 11.97 -2.03
N ARG A 57 -6.23 12.57 -2.16
CA ARG A 57 -7.51 11.85 -2.08
C ARG A 57 -7.68 10.95 -3.31
N ILE A 58 -8.09 9.72 -3.06
CA ILE A 58 -8.44 8.72 -4.08
C ILE A 58 -9.75 8.05 -3.69
N LYS A 59 -10.30 7.25 -4.62
CA LYS A 59 -11.43 6.38 -4.36
C LYS A 59 -11.00 4.95 -4.66
N VAL A 60 -11.18 4.04 -3.71
CA VAL A 60 -10.73 2.65 -3.84
C VAL A 60 -11.87 1.66 -3.70
N THR A 61 -11.70 0.50 -4.33
CA THR A 61 -12.56 -0.66 -4.22
C THR A 61 -11.72 -1.92 -4.01
N ILE A 62 -12.36 -3.00 -3.63
CA ILE A 62 -11.76 -4.33 -3.46
C ILE A 62 -12.83 -5.38 -3.79
N GLU A 63 -12.42 -6.59 -4.11
CA GLU A 63 -13.32 -7.71 -4.43
C GLU A 63 -14.42 -7.94 -3.38
N ALA A 64 -14.13 -7.72 -2.10
CA ALA A 64 -15.11 -7.87 -1.02
C ALA A 64 -16.28 -6.86 -1.09
N PHE A 65 -16.21 -5.81 -1.92
CA PHE A 65 -17.30 -4.86 -2.12
C PHE A 65 -18.25 -5.39 -3.20
N GLU A 66 -19.13 -6.33 -2.81
CA GLU A 66 -20.02 -7.10 -3.71
C GLU A 66 -20.95 -6.25 -4.60
N ASP A 67 -21.23 -5.00 -4.21
CA ASP A 67 -22.10 -4.07 -4.93
C ASP A 67 -21.33 -3.10 -5.87
N GLY A 68 -20.02 -3.29 -6.03
CA GLY A 68 -19.15 -2.36 -6.74
C GLY A 68 -19.01 -1.02 -6.02
N SER A 69 -19.30 -0.98 -4.72
CA SER A 69 -19.05 0.18 -3.88
C SER A 69 -17.58 0.58 -3.91
N SER A 70 -17.33 1.80 -3.49
CA SER A 70 -15.98 2.33 -3.37
C SER A 70 -15.94 3.39 -2.29
N LEU A 71 -14.82 3.44 -1.58
CA LEU A 71 -14.64 4.28 -0.41
C LEU A 71 -13.60 5.38 -0.67
N PRO A 72 -13.78 6.58 -0.08
CA PRO A 72 -12.74 7.59 -0.12
C PRO A 72 -11.55 7.18 0.73
N ALA A 73 -10.35 7.40 0.22
CA ALA A 73 -9.09 7.14 0.90
C ALA A 73 -8.04 8.18 0.55
N TYR A 74 -6.88 8.09 1.18
CA TYR A 74 -5.67 8.81 0.82
C TYR A 74 -4.62 7.83 0.29
N SER A 75 -3.85 8.24 -0.71
CA SER A 75 -2.69 7.50 -1.22
C SER A 75 -1.57 8.48 -1.50
N ASN A 76 -0.34 8.06 -1.23
CA ASN A 76 0.88 8.78 -1.60
C ASN A 76 1.48 8.22 -2.91
N GLY A 77 0.77 7.31 -3.58
CA GLY A 77 1.21 6.65 -4.82
C GLY A 77 2.18 5.48 -4.61
N MET A 78 2.39 5.05 -3.37
CA MET A 78 3.05 3.77 -3.07
C MET A 78 2.11 2.61 -3.42
N LEU A 79 2.69 1.58 -4.02
CA LEU A 79 2.00 0.36 -4.41
C LEU A 79 2.54 -0.87 -3.70
N TRP A 80 1.74 -1.92 -3.56
CA TRP A 80 2.17 -3.25 -3.13
C TRP A 80 1.74 -4.29 -4.15
N ASN A 81 2.70 -4.95 -4.83
CA ASN A 81 2.42 -5.92 -5.90
C ASN A 81 1.44 -5.42 -6.99
N GLY A 82 1.43 -4.11 -7.25
CA GLY A 82 0.63 -3.44 -8.27
C GLY A 82 -0.63 -2.80 -7.71
N TRP A 83 -0.96 -3.08 -6.45
CA TRP A 83 -2.16 -2.62 -5.76
C TRP A 83 -1.90 -1.34 -4.98
N GLU A 84 -2.93 -0.51 -4.84
CA GLU A 84 -2.84 0.72 -4.06
C GLU A 84 -2.58 0.41 -2.58
N MET A 85 -1.89 1.33 -1.91
CA MET A 85 -1.69 1.32 -0.46
C MET A 85 -2.51 2.45 0.18
N PRO A 86 -3.85 2.31 0.30
CA PRO A 86 -4.72 3.36 0.79
C PRO A 86 -4.64 3.55 2.30
N TYR A 87 -5.00 4.76 2.73
CA TYR A 87 -5.17 5.18 4.11
C TYR A 87 -6.57 5.76 4.28
N PHE A 88 -7.33 5.21 5.21
CA PHE A 88 -8.75 5.52 5.38
C PHE A 88 -8.98 6.44 6.58
N THR A 89 -9.88 7.40 6.45
CA THR A 89 -10.42 8.08 7.65
C THR A 89 -11.16 7.07 8.51
N ARG A 90 -11.37 7.39 9.79
CA ARG A 90 -12.17 6.55 10.71
C ARG A 90 -13.54 6.18 10.13
N GLU A 91 -14.24 7.13 9.53
CA GLU A 91 -15.56 6.89 8.92
C GLU A 91 -15.49 5.87 7.78
N ALA A 92 -14.53 6.03 6.87
CA ALA A 92 -14.32 5.09 5.77
C ALA A 92 -13.86 3.72 6.30
N ALA A 93 -13.00 3.68 7.30
CA ALA A 93 -12.53 2.46 7.94
C ALA A 93 -13.68 1.68 8.62
N ILE A 94 -14.60 2.37 9.30
CA ILE A 94 -15.84 1.78 9.83
C ILE A 94 -16.73 1.27 8.69
N ALA A 95 -16.75 1.93 7.53
CA ALA A 95 -17.52 1.43 6.40
C ALA A 95 -16.98 0.10 5.86
N ILE A 96 -15.66 -0.13 5.91
CA ILE A 96 -15.03 -1.41 5.49
C ILE A 96 -15.61 -2.59 6.28
N THR A 97 -15.84 -2.45 7.59
CA THR A 97 -16.36 -3.54 8.44
C THR A 97 -17.77 -4.01 8.07
N ARG A 98 -18.49 -3.22 7.25
CA ARG A 98 -19.81 -3.60 6.71
C ARG A 98 -19.70 -4.53 5.51
N HIS A 99 -18.55 -4.52 4.84
CA HIS A 99 -18.27 -5.33 3.65
C HIS A 99 -17.33 -6.50 3.94
N VAL A 100 -16.38 -6.33 4.85
CA VAL A 100 -15.38 -7.36 5.24
C VAL A 100 -15.69 -7.82 6.66
N LYS A 101 -16.12 -9.07 6.83
CA LYS A 101 -16.64 -9.60 8.10
C LYS A 101 -15.54 -9.91 9.11
N GLU A 102 -14.35 -10.17 8.59
CA GLU A 102 -13.11 -10.48 9.30
C GLU A 102 -12.53 -9.24 9.97
N VAL A 103 -12.97 -8.03 9.58
CA VAL A 103 -12.52 -6.78 10.18
C VAL A 103 -13.56 -6.21 11.14
N SER A 104 -13.14 -5.98 12.38
CA SER A 104 -13.94 -5.35 13.43
C SER A 104 -13.25 -4.10 13.98
N TYR A 105 -14.02 -3.22 14.62
CA TYR A 105 -13.50 -2.01 15.26
C TYR A 105 -13.59 -2.15 16.78
N ASP A 106 -12.46 -2.03 17.46
CA ASP A 106 -12.36 -1.96 18.91
C ASP A 106 -12.33 -0.48 19.34
N SER A 107 -13.46 0.00 19.85
CA SER A 107 -13.62 1.40 20.24
C SER A 107 -12.88 1.79 21.53
N GLU A 108 -12.52 0.82 22.38
CA GLU A 108 -11.79 1.12 23.63
C GLU A 108 -10.33 1.41 23.34
N ARG A 109 -9.76 0.70 22.35
CA ARG A 109 -8.36 0.80 21.96
C ARG A 109 -8.12 1.69 20.74
N ASP A 110 -9.18 2.09 20.06
CA ASP A 110 -9.13 2.85 18.81
C ASP A 110 -8.32 2.14 17.72
N VAL A 111 -8.66 0.87 17.48
CA VAL A 111 -7.98 0.03 16.50
C VAL A 111 -8.97 -0.77 15.67
N PHE A 112 -8.55 -1.14 14.47
CA PHE A 112 -9.23 -2.16 13.69
C PHE A 112 -8.50 -3.49 13.87
N VAL A 113 -9.28 -4.56 14.01
CA VAL A 113 -8.80 -5.91 14.25
C VAL A 113 -9.27 -6.76 13.07
N GLU A 114 -8.33 -7.25 12.30
CA GLU A 114 -8.54 -8.24 11.23
C GLU A 114 -8.23 -9.62 11.80
N ASP A 115 -9.22 -10.49 11.82
CA ASP A 115 -9.12 -11.88 12.27
C ASP A 115 -9.67 -12.77 11.16
N ASP A 116 -8.76 -13.42 10.43
CA ASP A 116 -9.07 -14.32 9.32
C ASP A 116 -9.48 -15.74 9.79
N GLY A 117 -9.55 -15.96 11.11
CA GLY A 117 -9.92 -17.22 11.71
C GLY A 117 -8.80 -18.27 11.73
N TYR A 118 -7.58 -17.92 11.31
CA TYR A 118 -6.41 -18.80 11.39
C TYR A 118 -5.61 -18.50 12.68
N PRO A 119 -5.65 -19.41 13.69
CA PRO A 119 -5.08 -19.13 15.01
C PRO A 119 -3.55 -19.06 15.05
N GLU A 120 -2.86 -19.43 13.96
CA GLU A 120 -1.40 -19.46 13.89
C GLU A 120 -0.80 -18.07 13.66
N ASP A 121 -1.53 -17.17 12.98
CA ASP A 121 -1.06 -15.82 12.65
C ASP A 121 -1.50 -14.78 13.68
N GLY A 122 -2.63 -15.04 14.37
CA GLY A 122 -3.24 -14.11 15.32
C GLY A 122 -3.82 -12.88 14.63
N PRO A 123 -4.62 -12.07 15.34
CA PRO A 123 -5.30 -10.94 14.71
C PRO A 123 -4.32 -9.82 14.35
N LEU A 124 -4.46 -9.28 13.15
CA LEU A 124 -3.74 -8.09 12.72
C LEU A 124 -4.41 -6.84 13.32
N ILE A 125 -3.65 -6.07 14.08
CA ILE A 125 -4.14 -4.85 14.74
C ILE A 125 -3.64 -3.63 13.97
N THR A 126 -4.59 -2.85 13.46
CA THR A 126 -4.32 -1.59 12.77
C THR A 126 -4.73 -0.41 13.65
N ALA A 127 -3.74 0.30 14.20
CA ALA A 127 -3.95 1.53 14.96
C ALA A 127 -3.98 2.76 14.04
N ALA A 128 -4.56 3.86 14.57
CA ALA A 128 -4.52 5.15 13.91
C ALA A 128 -3.08 5.63 13.69
N THR A 129 -2.85 6.27 12.56
CA THR A 129 -1.62 7.02 12.25
C THR A 129 -1.97 8.39 11.70
N THR A 130 -1.02 9.32 11.73
CA THR A 130 -1.20 10.67 11.19
C THR A 130 -0.46 10.81 9.86
N ILE A 131 -1.17 11.28 8.84
CA ILE A 131 -0.57 11.68 7.56
C ILE A 131 -0.72 13.18 7.36
N ARG A 132 0.20 13.78 6.59
CA ARG A 132 0.13 15.19 6.19
C ARG A 132 -0.51 15.29 4.80
N VAL A 133 -1.62 16.01 4.69
CA VAL A 133 -2.30 16.32 3.42
C VAL A 133 -2.26 17.84 3.22
N GLY A 134 -1.36 18.32 2.36
CA GLY A 134 -1.07 19.75 2.27
C GLY A 134 -0.55 20.29 3.60
N ASN A 135 -1.30 21.20 4.23
CA ASN A 135 -0.95 21.80 5.53
C ASN A 135 -1.71 21.19 6.72
N GLU A 136 -2.50 20.13 6.49
CA GLU A 136 -3.36 19.52 7.51
C GLU A 136 -2.85 18.14 7.93
N ASP A 137 -2.81 17.90 9.24
CA ASP A 137 -2.62 16.57 9.81
C ASP A 137 -3.96 15.84 9.85
N VAL A 138 -4.01 14.66 9.23
CA VAL A 138 -5.22 13.82 9.12
C VAL A 138 -4.95 12.48 9.78
N GLU A 139 -5.80 12.11 10.72
CA GLU A 139 -5.80 10.78 11.34
C GLU A 139 -6.42 9.74 10.40
N VAL A 140 -5.70 8.65 10.16
CA VAL A 140 -6.06 7.61 9.20
C VAL A 140 -5.67 6.21 9.68
N PHE A 141 -6.24 5.19 9.04
CA PHE A 141 -6.01 3.77 9.31
C PHE A 141 -5.57 3.08 8.02
N ALA A 142 -4.52 2.27 8.09
CA ALA A 142 -3.90 1.59 6.95
C ALA A 142 -4.45 0.16 6.74
N ILE A 143 -5.79 0.00 6.77
CA ILE A 143 -6.44 -1.32 6.70
C ILE A 143 -6.14 -2.00 5.36
N GLY A 144 -5.52 -3.18 5.41
CA GLY A 144 -5.12 -3.92 4.21
C GLY A 144 -4.06 -3.22 3.35
N SER A 145 -3.47 -2.11 3.80
CA SER A 145 -2.49 -1.35 3.03
C SER A 145 -1.17 -2.13 2.98
N GLY A 146 -0.86 -2.68 1.80
CA GLY A 146 0.28 -3.59 1.64
C GLY A 146 -0.02 -5.06 1.95
N SER A 147 -1.28 -5.43 2.12
CA SER A 147 -1.72 -6.81 2.34
C SER A 147 -2.93 -7.20 1.48
N TRP A 148 -3.71 -6.23 1.02
CA TRP A 148 -4.92 -6.45 0.24
C TRP A 148 -4.79 -5.83 -1.16
N CYS A 149 -5.59 -6.35 -2.09
CA CYS A 149 -5.63 -5.92 -3.49
C CYS A 149 -6.55 -4.70 -3.68
N TRP A 150 -6.17 -3.55 -3.14
CA TRP A 150 -6.95 -2.32 -3.34
C TRP A 150 -6.79 -1.77 -4.76
N GLU A 151 -7.92 -1.50 -5.41
CA GLU A 151 -8.02 -0.95 -6.77
C GLU A 151 -8.52 0.49 -6.76
N LEU A 152 -8.07 1.31 -7.71
CA LEU A 152 -8.69 2.61 -7.98
C LEU A 152 -10.07 2.42 -8.61
N ALA A 153 -11.10 2.95 -7.97
CA ALA A 153 -12.49 2.79 -8.41
C ALA A 153 -12.85 3.53 -9.71
N ASP A 154 -11.99 4.45 -10.18
CA ASP A 154 -12.19 5.26 -11.39
C ASP A 154 -11.13 4.96 -12.47
N THR A 155 -10.96 3.69 -12.82
CA THR A 155 -10.23 3.30 -14.04
C THR A 155 -11.07 2.37 -14.90
N SER A 156 -12.09 2.94 -15.54
CA SER A 156 -12.65 2.29 -16.73
C SER A 156 -11.53 2.21 -17.77
N THR A 157 -11.05 0.98 -18.01
CA THR A 157 -10.03 0.53 -19.00
C THR A 157 -8.64 0.26 -18.42
N GLN A 158 -8.42 -0.94 -17.85
CA GLN A 158 -7.19 -1.74 -17.99
C GLN A 158 -7.50 -3.24 -17.76
N PRO A 159 -6.74 -4.17 -18.39
CA PRO A 159 -7.06 -5.60 -18.41
C PRO A 159 -6.92 -6.22 -17.01
N GLN A 160 -7.79 -7.18 -16.71
CA GLN A 160 -7.89 -7.77 -15.38
C GLN A 160 -6.53 -8.27 -14.86
N PRO A 161 -6.09 -7.80 -13.68
CA PRO A 161 -4.97 -8.39 -12.98
C PRO A 161 -5.28 -9.84 -12.57
N PRO A 162 -4.24 -10.67 -12.29
CA PRO A 162 -4.43 -12.07 -11.95
C PRO A 162 -5.31 -12.20 -10.70
N THR A 163 -6.32 -13.05 -10.79
CA THR A 163 -7.21 -13.42 -9.69
C THR A 163 -6.41 -13.96 -8.51
N CYS A 164 -6.73 -13.45 -7.31
CA CYS A 164 -6.22 -13.96 -6.05
C CYS A 164 -6.57 -15.46 -5.92
N LYS A 165 -5.64 -16.28 -5.43
CA LYS A 165 -5.86 -17.69 -5.08
C LYS A 165 -5.63 -17.87 -3.59
#